data_AF-A0A9Q3IZT8-F1
#
_entry.id   AF-A0A9Q3IZT8-F1
#
_cell.length_a   1.000
_cell.length_b   1.000
_cell.length_c   1.000
_cell.angle_alpha   90.00
_cell.angle_beta   90.00
_cell.angle_gamma   90.00
#
_symmetry.space_group_name_H-M   'P 1'
#
loop_
_entity.id
_entity.type
_entity.pdbx_description
1 polymer ?
#
loop_
_entity_poly.entity_id
_entity_poly.type
_entity_poly.pdbx_seq_one_letter_code
_entity_poly.pdbx_strand_id
1 'polypeptide(L)'
;MTHIMANLQADSSSEASRPLAFKTPSMKAPECFHGTQTFKVRSFIQSCRFSFNNNLENFSQDRKKVLYATSFLIGRDAKWIKPYLSNSTNQDPNYLLNSWKLFESQLFTLFGDPNEVRKAEAELNS
;
A
#
# COMPACT_ATOMS: atom_id res chain seq x y z
N MET A 1 17.95 -40.18 59.02
CA MET A 1 18.46 -38.88 59.49
C MET A 1 18.20 -37.88 58.38
N THR A 2 17.09 -37.17 58.50
CA THR A 2 16.56 -36.18 57.56
C THR A 2 17.45 -34.95 57.57
N HIS A 3 17.94 -34.48 56.41
CA HIS A 3 18.36 -33.09 56.25
C HIS A 3 17.83 -32.53 54.94
N ILE A 4 16.82 -31.69 55.11
CA ILE A 4 16.28 -30.72 54.17
C ILE A 4 17.32 -29.59 54.04
N MET A 5 17.64 -29.19 52.81
CA MET A 5 18.14 -27.85 52.52
C MET A 5 17.36 -27.33 51.31
N ALA A 6 16.40 -26.46 51.61
CA ALA A 6 15.77 -25.58 50.63
C ALA A 6 16.81 -24.55 50.16
N ASN A 7 16.84 -24.26 48.87
CA ASN A 7 17.48 -23.04 48.40
C ASN A 7 16.55 -22.28 47.45
N LEU A 8 16.43 -21.01 47.77
CA LEU A 8 15.41 -20.06 47.40
C LEU A 8 15.98 -19.08 46.36
N GLN A 9 15.25 -18.92 45.25
CA GLN A 9 15.20 -17.80 44.29
C GLN A 9 16.47 -17.31 43.57
N ALA A 10 16.37 -17.28 42.23
CA ALA A 10 16.48 -16.04 41.48
C ALA A 10 15.61 -16.15 40.20
N ASP A 11 14.54 -15.37 40.19
CA ASP A 11 13.70 -15.06 39.04
C ASP A 11 14.56 -14.37 37.98
N SER A 12 14.79 -15.05 36.85
CA SER A 12 15.41 -14.45 35.67
C SER A 12 14.33 -14.22 34.60
N SER A 13 13.36 -13.38 34.93
CA SER A 13 12.53 -12.70 33.95
C SER A 13 13.44 -11.78 33.12
N SER A 14 14.07 -12.34 32.09
CA SER A 14 14.75 -11.61 31.02
C SER A 14 13.68 -10.95 30.15
N GLU A 15 13.12 -9.86 30.68
CA GLU A 15 12.34 -8.92 29.88
C GLU A 15 13.33 -8.12 29.04
N ALA A 16 13.87 -8.78 28.01
CA ALA A 16 14.59 -8.11 26.93
C ALA A 16 13.67 -7.00 26.43
N SER A 17 14.05 -5.75 26.69
CA SER A 17 13.29 -4.57 26.30
C SER A 17 12.98 -4.68 24.82
N ARG A 18 11.74 -5.05 24.49
CA ARG A 18 11.24 -5.01 23.12
C ARG A 18 11.50 -3.59 22.64
N PRO A 19 12.24 -3.37 21.54
CA PRO A 19 12.33 -2.04 20.98
C PRO A 19 10.90 -1.58 20.76
N LEU A 20 10.51 -0.47 21.38
CA LEU A 20 9.24 0.18 21.09
C LEU A 20 9.30 0.48 19.60
N ALA A 21 8.65 -0.36 18.80
CA ALA A 21 8.56 -0.18 17.36
C ALA A 21 8.09 1.25 17.15
N PHE A 22 8.86 2.04 16.41
CA PHE A 22 8.48 3.39 16.04
C PHE A 22 7.10 3.30 15.40
N LYS A 23 6.06 3.65 16.16
CA LYS A 23 4.70 3.71 15.64
C LYS A 23 4.65 5.01 14.88
N THR A 24 4.83 4.89 13.57
CA THR A 24 4.54 5.98 12.66
C THR A 24 3.15 6.55 12.97
N PRO A 25 2.99 7.87 13.00
CA PRO A 25 1.68 8.51 13.15
C PRO A 25 0.68 7.91 12.17
N SER A 26 -0.59 7.81 12.57
CA SER A 26 -1.65 7.34 11.67
C SER A 26 -1.64 8.18 10.39
N MET A 27 -1.17 7.59 9.28
CA MET A 27 -1.11 8.28 8.01
C MET A 27 -2.52 8.48 7.48
N LYS A 28 -2.79 9.68 6.95
CA LYS A 28 -4.05 9.97 6.28
C LYS A 28 -4.23 8.97 5.13
N ALA A 29 -5.42 8.39 5.02
CA ALA A 29 -5.78 7.53 3.90
C ALA A 29 -5.71 8.31 2.57
N PRO A 30 -5.48 7.62 1.43
CA PRO A 30 -5.53 8.24 0.11
C PRO A 30 -6.86 8.98 -0.11
N GLU A 31 -6.81 10.09 -0.82
CA GLU A 31 -8.01 10.71 -1.38
C GLU A 31 -8.57 9.84 -2.51
N CYS A 32 -9.89 9.83 -2.69
CA CYS A 32 -10.51 9.12 -3.79
C CYS A 32 -10.04 9.67 -5.14
N PHE A 33 -9.72 8.78 -6.08
CA PHE A 33 -9.27 9.13 -7.42
C PHE A 33 -10.39 8.89 -8.44
N HIS A 34 -10.73 9.94 -9.19
CA HIS A 34 -11.92 9.98 -10.07
C HIS A 34 -11.61 9.80 -11.56
N GLY A 35 -10.32 9.86 -11.95
CA GLY A 35 -9.88 9.66 -13.33
C GLY A 35 -9.89 10.85 -14.25
N THR A 36 -10.44 11.96 -13.77
CA THR A 36 -10.59 13.18 -14.58
C THR A 36 -9.38 14.09 -14.44
N GLN A 37 -8.60 13.93 -13.39
CA GLN A 37 -7.48 14.80 -13.03
C GLN A 37 -6.17 14.03 -13.21
N THR A 38 -5.64 14.02 -14.42
CA THR A 38 -4.45 13.23 -14.79
C THR A 38 -3.24 13.53 -13.90
N PHE A 39 -3.05 14.80 -13.53
CA PHE A 39 -2.00 15.26 -12.61
C PHE A 39 -2.12 14.70 -11.18
N LYS A 40 -3.27 14.17 -10.77
CA LYS A 40 -3.46 13.60 -9.42
C LYS A 40 -3.07 12.13 -9.30
N VAL A 41 -2.86 11.42 -10.41
CA VAL A 41 -2.55 9.98 -10.37
C VAL A 41 -1.25 9.70 -9.61
N ARG A 42 -0.23 10.56 -9.75
CA ARG A 42 1.02 10.45 -8.98
C ARG A 42 0.80 10.62 -7.49
N SER A 43 0.09 11.68 -7.09
CA SER A 43 -0.21 11.94 -5.68
C SER A 43 -1.03 10.82 -5.04
N PHE A 44 -1.96 10.25 -5.80
CA PHE A 44 -2.73 9.08 -5.40
C PHE A 44 -1.81 7.86 -5.16
N ILE A 45 -1.01 7.47 -6.14
CA ILE A 45 -0.06 6.34 -6.03
C ILE A 45 0.92 6.53 -4.88
N GLN A 46 1.44 7.75 -4.71
CA GLN A 46 2.35 8.08 -3.61
C GLN A 46 1.68 7.91 -2.25
N SER A 47 0.41 8.32 -2.12
CA SER A 47 -0.36 8.14 -0.89
C SER A 47 -0.59 6.66 -0.57
N CYS A 48 -0.88 5.83 -1.58
CA CYS A 48 -0.98 4.38 -1.40
C CYS A 48 0.34 3.78 -0.92
N ARG A 49 1.48 4.14 -1.53
CA ARG A 49 2.82 3.66 -1.13
C ARG A 49 3.15 4.01 0.31
N PHE A 50 2.81 5.22 0.74
CA PHE A 50 2.94 5.62 2.12
C PHE A 50 2.14 4.71 3.06
N SER A 51 0.87 4.43 2.76
CA SER A 51 0.07 3.48 3.55
C SER A 51 0.67 2.07 3.59
N PHE A 52 1.25 1.59 2.49
CA PHE A 52 1.88 0.27 2.42
C PHE A 52 3.14 0.18 3.29
N ASN A 53 4.02 1.17 3.17
CA ASN A 53 5.26 1.24 3.93
C ASN A 53 5.01 1.42 5.43
N ASN A 54 3.89 2.05 5.79
CA ASN A 54 3.47 2.24 7.17
C ASN A 54 2.95 0.97 7.83
N ASN A 55 2.48 -0.01 7.05
CA ASN A 55 1.88 -1.23 7.56
C ASN A 55 2.29 -2.44 6.71
N LEU A 56 3.58 -2.79 6.80
CA LEU A 56 4.19 -3.84 6.00
C LEU A 56 3.51 -5.21 6.19
N GLU A 57 3.01 -5.51 7.40
CA GLU A 57 2.32 -6.77 7.70
C GLU A 57 1.01 -6.89 6.90
N ASN A 58 0.18 -5.84 6.93
CA ASN A 58 -1.08 -5.82 6.19
C ASN A 58 -0.89 -5.71 4.68
N PHE A 59 0.24 -5.20 4.21
CA PHE A 59 0.54 -5.01 2.79
C PHE A 59 1.67 -5.91 2.26
N SER A 60 1.88 -7.06 2.90
CA SER A 60 2.86 -8.08 2.52
C SER A 60 2.64 -8.72 1.16
N GLN A 61 1.41 -8.68 0.64
CA GLN A 61 1.04 -9.22 -0.68
C GLN A 61 0.58 -8.10 -1.61
N ASP A 62 1.04 -8.13 -2.85
CA ASP A 62 0.64 -7.16 -3.87
C ASP A 62 -0.88 -7.13 -4.09
N ARG A 63 -1.56 -8.27 -3.94
CA ARG A 63 -3.03 -8.32 -3.99
C ARG A 63 -3.70 -7.41 -2.97
N LYS A 64 -3.18 -7.35 -1.74
CA LYS A 64 -3.72 -6.47 -0.71
C LYS A 64 -3.49 -4.99 -1.06
N LYS A 65 -2.34 -4.67 -1.66
CA LYS A 65 -2.02 -3.32 -2.15
C LYS A 65 -2.98 -2.88 -3.26
N VAL A 66 -3.19 -3.74 -4.25
CA VAL A 66 -4.06 -3.46 -5.39
C VAL A 66 -5.51 -3.33 -4.95
N LEU A 67 -6.02 -4.22 -4.09
CA LEU A 67 -7.38 -4.13 -3.55
C LEU A 67 -7.58 -2.85 -2.73
N TYR A 68 -6.60 -2.49 -1.91
CA TYR A 68 -6.64 -1.23 -1.15
C TYR A 68 -6.67 -0.01 -2.07
N ALA A 69 -5.77 0.10 -3.06
CA ALA A 69 -5.82 1.23 -3.99
C ALA A 69 -7.15 1.26 -4.76
N THR A 70 -7.66 0.09 -5.16
CA THR A 70 -8.93 -0.04 -5.89
C THR A 70 -10.12 0.47 -5.08
N SER A 71 -10.12 0.36 -3.74
CA SER A 71 -11.22 0.89 -2.92
C SER A 71 -11.35 2.41 -2.94
N PHE A 72 -10.31 3.12 -3.40
CA PHE A 72 -10.30 4.57 -3.56
C PHE A 72 -10.53 5.01 -5.01
N LEU A 73 -10.67 4.08 -5.96
CA LEU A 73 -11.02 4.41 -7.33
C LEU A 73 -12.53 4.64 -7.44
N ILE A 74 -12.93 5.81 -7.94
CA ILE A 74 -14.33 6.21 -8.11
C ILE A 74 -14.57 6.63 -9.56
N GLY A 75 -15.83 6.59 -10.00
CA GLY A 75 -16.23 7.18 -11.28
C GLY A 75 -15.70 6.42 -12.50
N ARG A 76 -15.02 7.13 -13.41
CA ARG A 76 -14.49 6.54 -14.65
C ARG A 76 -13.44 5.46 -14.36
N ASP A 77 -12.69 5.62 -13.27
CA ASP A 77 -11.57 4.72 -12.95
C ASP A 77 -12.04 3.40 -12.35
N ALA A 78 -13.15 3.43 -11.62
CA ALA A 78 -13.73 2.20 -11.14
C ALA A 78 -14.19 1.30 -12.31
N LYS A 79 -14.48 1.86 -13.50
CA LYS A 79 -15.04 1.06 -14.62
C LYS A 79 -14.01 0.10 -15.23
N TRP A 80 -12.76 0.52 -15.42
CA TRP A 80 -11.76 -0.32 -16.09
C TRP A 80 -11.30 -1.49 -15.21
N ILE A 81 -11.28 -1.31 -13.89
CA ILE A 81 -10.83 -2.34 -12.94
C ILE A 81 -11.93 -3.36 -12.56
N LYS A 82 -13.21 -2.98 -12.70
CA LYS A 82 -14.37 -3.83 -12.34
C LYS A 82 -14.33 -5.25 -12.92
N PRO A 83 -14.00 -5.48 -14.21
CA PRO A 83 -13.93 -6.83 -14.77
C PRO A 83 -12.92 -7.75 -14.07
N TYR A 84 -11.83 -7.17 -13.54
CA TYR A 84 -10.81 -7.91 -12.79
C TYR A 84 -11.29 -8.28 -11.39
N LEU A 85 -12.17 -7.46 -10.80
CA LEU A 85 -12.79 -7.75 -9.50
C LEU A 85 -13.90 -8.81 -9.59
N SER A 86 -14.61 -8.90 -10.71
CA SER A 86 -15.83 -9.71 -10.84
C SER A 86 -15.62 -11.14 -11.36
N ASN A 87 -14.38 -11.61 -11.52
CA ASN A 87 -14.03 -12.96 -12.06
C ASN A 87 -14.73 -13.34 -13.38
N SER A 88 -15.38 -12.41 -14.07
CA SER A 88 -16.47 -12.76 -14.98
C SER A 88 -16.08 -12.75 -16.46
N THR A 89 -14.86 -12.35 -16.84
CA THR A 89 -14.60 -12.11 -18.27
C THR A 89 -13.16 -12.20 -18.77
N ASN A 90 -12.13 -12.48 -17.96
CA ASN A 90 -10.75 -12.44 -18.44
C ASN A 90 -9.96 -13.74 -18.25
N GLN A 91 -9.04 -13.95 -19.20
CA GLN A 91 -7.91 -14.85 -19.12
C GLN A 91 -7.09 -14.45 -17.88
N ASP A 92 -7.10 -15.32 -16.87
CA ASP A 92 -6.52 -15.14 -15.53
C ASP A 92 -6.66 -13.72 -14.91
N PRO A 93 -7.83 -13.32 -14.40
CA PRO A 93 -8.05 -11.99 -13.80
C PRO A 93 -7.14 -11.70 -12.60
N ASN A 94 -6.46 -12.74 -12.09
CA ASN A 94 -5.46 -12.63 -11.05
C ASN A 94 -4.20 -11.87 -11.50
N TYR A 95 -3.85 -11.83 -12.78
CA TYR A 95 -2.55 -11.28 -13.19
C TYR A 95 -2.38 -9.80 -12.78
N LEU A 96 -3.42 -8.98 -13.01
CA LEU A 96 -3.41 -7.57 -12.66
C LEU A 96 -3.56 -7.36 -11.15
N LEU A 97 -4.47 -8.10 -10.53
CA LEU A 97 -4.75 -7.96 -9.10
C LEU A 97 -3.58 -8.42 -8.23
N ASN A 98 -2.74 -9.34 -8.69
CA ASN A 98 -1.61 -9.86 -7.91
C ASN A 98 -0.28 -9.17 -8.22
N SER A 99 -0.27 -8.08 -8.99
CA SER A 99 0.93 -7.31 -9.29
C SER A 99 0.70 -5.82 -9.10
N TRP A 100 1.29 -5.24 -8.04
CA TRP A 100 1.23 -3.80 -7.81
C TRP A 100 1.86 -3.03 -8.96
N LYS A 101 3.01 -3.51 -9.45
CA LYS A 101 3.74 -2.90 -10.57
C LYS A 101 2.88 -2.80 -11.83
N LEU A 102 2.15 -3.87 -12.16
CA LEU A 102 1.33 -3.89 -13.35
C LEU A 102 0.07 -3.04 -13.21
N PHE A 103 -0.57 -3.09 -12.04
CA PHE A 103 -1.67 -2.18 -11.69
C PHE A 103 -1.25 -0.72 -11.83
N GLU A 104 -0.13 -0.34 -11.24
CA GLU A 104 0.42 1.01 -11.32
C GLU A 104 0.70 1.42 -12.77
N SER A 105 1.36 0.56 -13.55
CA SER A 105 1.62 0.80 -14.96
C SER A 105 0.34 1.06 -15.75
N GLN A 106 -0.69 0.22 -15.58
CA GLN A 106 -1.97 0.38 -16.29
C GLN A 106 -2.69 1.66 -15.86
N LEU A 107 -2.64 2.00 -14.56
CA LEU A 107 -3.23 3.24 -14.06
C LEU A 107 -2.57 4.47 -14.70
N PHE A 108 -1.24 4.48 -14.82
CA PHE A 108 -0.52 5.55 -15.52
C PHE A 108 -0.78 5.57 -17.03
N THR A 109 -0.90 4.41 -17.68
CA THR A 109 -1.25 4.37 -19.11
C THR A 109 -2.64 4.94 -19.38
N LEU A 110 -3.60 4.71 -18.47
CA LEU A 110 -4.98 5.16 -18.65
C LEU A 110 -5.22 6.61 -18.21
N PHE A 111 -4.54 7.07 -17.15
CA PHE A 111 -4.83 8.34 -16.49
C PHE A 111 -3.62 9.25 -16.27
N GLY A 112 -2.41 8.82 -16.63
CA GLY A 112 -1.23 9.68 -16.58
C GLY A 112 -1.28 10.78 -17.64
N ASP A 113 -0.62 11.90 -17.36
CA ASP A 113 -0.32 12.90 -18.38
C ASP A 113 0.98 12.49 -19.11
N PRO A 114 0.94 12.18 -20.43
CA PRO A 114 2.14 11.83 -21.19
C PRO A 114 3.23 12.91 -21.17
N ASN A 115 2.83 14.16 -20.89
CA ASN A 115 3.67 15.34 -20.99
C ASN A 115 4.11 15.89 -19.63
N GLU A 116 3.80 15.18 -18.55
CA GLU A 116 4.02 15.64 -17.18
C GLU A 116 5.47 16.03 -16.90
N VAL A 117 6.42 15.21 -17.36
CA VAL A 117 7.86 15.46 -17.19
C VAL A 117 8.26 16.76 -17.88
N ARG A 118 7.89 16.91 -19.16
CA ARG A 118 8.20 18.11 -19.95
C ARG A 118 7.53 19.36 -19.39
N LYS A 119 6.34 19.24 -18.80
CA LYS A 119 5.66 20.36 -18.14
C LYS A 119 6.40 20.78 -16.87
N ALA A 120 6.82 19.82 -16.04
CA ALA A 120 7.60 20.10 -14.84
C ALA A 120 8.96 20.76 -15.18
N GLU A 121 9.62 20.30 -16.24
CA GLU A 121 10.86 20.92 -16.74
C GLU A 121 10.66 22.36 -17.23
N ALA A 122 9.54 22.63 -17.93
CA ALA A 122 9.21 23.97 -18.39
C ALA A 122 8.90 24.93 -17.23
N GLU A 123 8.23 24.46 -16.17
CA GLU A 123 7.92 25.27 -14.97
C GLU A 123 9.18 25.64 -14.18
N LEU A 124 10.20 24.77 -14.14
CA LEU A 124 11.48 25.08 -13.49
C LEU A 124 12.32 26.12 -14.24
N ASN A 125 12.08 26.27 -15.55
CA ASN A 125 12.82 27.18 -16.43
C ASN A 125 12.07 28.50 -16.72
N SER A 126 10.93 28.73 -16.06
CA SER A 126 10.11 29.96 -16.16
C SER A 126 10.32 30.87 -14.96
#